data_AF-A0A960BAK1-F1
#
_entry.id   AF-A0A960BAK1-F1
#
_cell.length_a   1.000
_cell.length_b   1.000
_cell.length_c   1.000
_cell.angle_alpha   90.00
_cell.angle_beta   90.00
_cell.angle_gamma   90.00
#
_symmetry.space_group_name_H-M   'P 1'
#
loop_
_entity.id
_entity.type
_entity.pdbx_description
1 polymer ?
#
loop_
_entity_poly.entity_id
_entity_poly.type
_entity_poly.pdbx_seq_one_letter_code
_entity_poly.pdbx_strand_id
1 'polypeptide(L)'
;MMRQKVRRGERGAVAVIVAISLVMLMAAAAIGVDIAKLAYERQTLQNSLDAAAAAGVLKLPDDPTAAVLEAQKFASDNMVGAQLGSITPSVALRCVTSYNTTTKSPDWATVLAVCGISSHTFNALDCNEDAGICSVPCTTANHCNTIVVKYNKTVDYSFGPAIGIPTGQTGAIVSAACRGYCGTVAPNPMDVVVMADRTPSMADGFTTTDTWTSVKYSTPSGSLSNMKSGIQDMLGSMNQDLQYVAFGTIALSWPSSSNKVAEPSGGEAFTDADYQSCTKYSCTWDPDNKKWHFAGSWVPIGYTNHYTKTDSSGVVSVDTSTTLGKSVGQLDISDSKVSYPSASTGKSTSSNEGTHLAAALKGAVRYMLNTDPVTDAGLPKRPDEYGTPKKVIIFETDGSPSEIFNSDSSALNLSNSLDVGSAGNGQMQSCDNFTQIASEAKARGIRLIMIGVGAVNKATCGTSKYNYKYVRDVLASAASPTKSGKASDASDCTVSGNTELENSDGDNYFCAASSADLKSVFISAFGSLTEKSKLMALPNAANFS
;
A
#
# COMPACT_ATOMS: atom_id res chain seq x y z
N MET A 1 14.36 -28.87 -93.24
CA MET A 1 12.97 -29.05 -92.73
C MET A 1 12.85 -29.75 -91.36
N MET A 2 13.95 -30.14 -90.69
CA MET A 2 13.88 -30.94 -89.45
C MET A 2 13.96 -30.13 -88.13
N ARG A 3 14.41 -28.86 -88.18
CA ARG A 3 14.54 -27.98 -86.99
C ARG A 3 13.23 -27.36 -86.47
N GLN A 4 12.14 -27.40 -87.24
CA GLN A 4 10.85 -26.78 -86.85
C GLN A 4 9.87 -27.75 -86.16
N LYS A 5 10.03 -29.07 -86.32
CA LYS A 5 9.18 -30.08 -85.65
C LYS A 5 9.57 -30.31 -84.19
N VAL A 6 10.85 -30.20 -83.84
CA VAL A 6 11.32 -30.31 -82.44
C VAL A 6 10.77 -29.15 -81.58
N ARG A 7 10.68 -27.94 -82.14
CA ARG A 7 10.15 -26.74 -81.44
C ARG A 7 8.65 -26.79 -81.13
N ARG A 8 7.88 -27.72 -81.73
CA ARG A 8 6.44 -27.91 -81.47
C ARG A 8 6.15 -28.99 -80.42
N GLY A 9 7.06 -29.96 -80.22
CA GLY A 9 6.91 -31.02 -79.22
C GLY A 9 7.16 -30.56 -77.77
N GLU A 10 8.04 -29.57 -77.57
CA GLU A 10 8.34 -29.09 -76.21
C GLU A 10 7.26 -28.17 -75.63
N ARG A 11 6.42 -27.53 -76.46
CA ARG A 11 5.31 -26.68 -75.98
C ARG A 11 4.23 -27.46 -75.23
N GLY A 12 4.01 -28.74 -75.58
CA GLY A 12 3.07 -29.61 -74.88
C GLY A 12 3.62 -30.08 -73.52
N ALA A 13 4.89 -30.48 -73.47
CA ALA A 13 5.54 -30.91 -72.23
C ALA A 13 5.66 -29.74 -71.21
N VAL A 14 6.00 -28.54 -71.69
CA VAL A 14 6.05 -27.34 -70.84
C VAL A 14 4.68 -27.01 -70.24
N ALA A 15 3.58 -27.16 -71.00
CA ALA A 15 2.24 -26.92 -70.48
C ALA A 15 1.86 -27.87 -69.33
N VAL A 16 2.25 -29.15 -69.43
CA VAL A 16 2.01 -30.14 -68.36
C VAL A 16 2.81 -29.82 -67.10
N ILE A 17 4.10 -29.49 -67.25
CA ILE A 17 4.96 -29.13 -66.12
C ILE A 17 4.42 -27.86 -65.44
N VAL A 18 4.07 -26.82 -66.21
CA VAL A 18 3.50 -25.57 -65.67
C VAL A 18 2.19 -25.84 -64.94
N ALA A 19 1.30 -26.68 -65.47
CA ALA A 19 0.04 -27.03 -64.81
C ALA A 19 0.27 -27.72 -63.46
N ILE A 20 1.19 -28.68 -63.38
CA ILE A 20 1.53 -29.38 -62.14
C ILE A 20 2.18 -28.43 -61.13
N SER A 21 3.12 -27.58 -61.58
CA SER A 21 3.76 -26.57 -60.72
C SER A 21 2.76 -25.55 -60.18
N LEU A 22 1.77 -25.14 -60.97
CA LEU A 22 0.73 -24.20 -60.55
C LEU A 22 -0.19 -24.81 -59.48
N VAL A 23 -0.53 -26.10 -59.60
CA VAL A 23 -1.29 -26.83 -58.57
C VAL A 23 -0.49 -26.93 -57.27
N MET A 24 0.81 -27.27 -57.35
CA MET A 24 1.70 -27.30 -56.19
C MET A 24 1.80 -25.93 -55.50
N LEU A 25 1.93 -24.85 -56.28
CA LEU A 25 1.97 -23.48 -55.74
C LEU A 25 0.66 -23.09 -55.05
N MET A 26 -0.49 -23.43 -55.63
CA MET A 26 -1.79 -23.18 -55.00
C MET A 26 -1.98 -23.99 -53.71
N ALA A 27 -1.53 -25.26 -53.69
CA ALA A 27 -1.56 -26.08 -52.48
C ALA A 27 -0.68 -25.47 -51.37
N ALA A 28 0.52 -24.99 -51.70
CA ALA A 28 1.39 -24.31 -50.74
C ALA A 28 0.78 -22.99 -50.23
N ALA A 29 0.15 -22.20 -51.12
CA ALA A 29 -0.53 -20.97 -50.74
C ALA A 29 -1.74 -21.24 -49.81
N ALA A 30 -2.53 -22.27 -50.10
CA ALA A 30 -3.66 -22.69 -49.28
C ALA A 30 -3.24 -23.06 -47.85
N ILE A 31 -2.17 -23.86 -47.70
CA ILE A 31 -1.59 -24.19 -46.40
C ILE A 31 -1.09 -22.92 -45.70
N GLY A 32 -0.44 -22.01 -46.43
CA GLY A 32 0.02 -20.73 -45.90
C GLY A 32 -1.12 -19.88 -45.32
N VAL A 33 -2.27 -19.82 -45.99
CA VAL A 33 -3.45 -19.09 -45.51
C VAL A 33 -4.01 -19.70 -44.23
N ASP A 34 -4.09 -21.03 -44.14
CA ASP A 34 -4.61 -21.71 -42.94
C ASP A 34 -3.68 -21.51 -41.73
N ILE A 35 -2.36 -21.60 -41.93
CA ILE A 35 -1.38 -21.30 -40.88
C ILE A 35 -1.47 -19.83 -40.44
N ALA A 36 -1.59 -18.90 -41.40
CA ALA A 36 -1.74 -17.48 -41.09
C ALA A 36 -3.03 -17.21 -40.30
N LYS A 37 -4.14 -17.88 -40.65
CA LYS A 37 -5.41 -17.79 -39.92
C LYS A 37 -5.26 -18.31 -38.49
N LEU A 38 -4.59 -19.44 -38.28
CA LEU A 38 -4.32 -19.98 -36.95
C LEU A 38 -3.49 -19.02 -36.10
N ALA A 39 -2.43 -18.45 -36.68
CA ALA A 39 -1.56 -17.49 -36.00
C ALA A 39 -2.31 -16.19 -35.64
N TYR A 40 -3.15 -15.68 -36.54
CA TYR A 40 -4.00 -14.51 -36.32
C TYR A 40 -5.00 -14.72 -35.17
N GLU A 41 -5.67 -15.87 -35.16
CA GLU A 41 -6.62 -16.23 -34.10
C GLU A 41 -5.92 -16.41 -32.75
N ARG A 42 -4.70 -16.96 -32.74
CA ARG A 42 -3.89 -17.08 -31.52
C ARG A 42 -3.52 -15.72 -30.94
N GLN A 43 -3.13 -14.74 -31.76
CA GLN A 43 -2.82 -13.39 -31.30
C GLN A 43 -4.07 -12.66 -30.78
N THR A 44 -5.19 -12.80 -31.50
CA THR A 44 -6.47 -12.19 -31.09
C THR A 44 -6.95 -12.76 -29.76
N LEU A 45 -6.76 -14.08 -29.57
CA LEU A 45 -7.06 -14.76 -28.32
C LEU A 45 -6.19 -14.24 -27.17
N GLN A 46 -4.88 -14.07 -27.37
CA GLN A 46 -3.98 -13.50 -26.37
C GLN A 46 -4.44 -12.11 -25.91
N ASN A 47 -4.72 -11.21 -26.86
CA ASN A 47 -5.17 -9.85 -26.54
C ASN A 47 -6.49 -9.85 -25.74
N SER A 48 -7.41 -10.77 -26.07
CA SER A 48 -8.68 -10.91 -25.37
C SER A 48 -8.50 -11.41 -23.93
N LEU A 49 -7.58 -12.36 -23.72
CA LEU A 49 -7.26 -12.89 -22.39
C LEU A 49 -6.50 -11.87 -21.54
N ASP A 50 -5.60 -11.08 -22.12
CA ASP A 50 -4.91 -9.98 -21.43
C ASP A 50 -5.89 -8.91 -20.97
N ALA A 51 -6.85 -8.54 -21.82
CA ALA A 51 -7.93 -7.62 -21.44
C ALA A 51 -8.82 -8.20 -20.33
N ALA A 52 -9.18 -9.49 -20.40
CA ALA A 52 -9.95 -10.18 -19.38
C ALA A 52 -9.23 -10.23 -18.02
N ALA A 53 -7.96 -10.61 -18.02
CA ALA A 53 -7.15 -10.65 -16.80
C ALA A 53 -6.99 -9.23 -16.21
N ALA A 54 -6.70 -8.23 -17.04
CA ALA A 54 -6.59 -6.84 -16.61
C ALA A 54 -7.91 -6.26 -16.08
N ALA A 55 -9.06 -6.66 -16.60
CA ALA A 55 -10.36 -6.22 -16.10
C ALA A 55 -10.73 -6.89 -14.77
N GLY A 56 -10.58 -8.21 -14.69
CA GLY A 56 -10.94 -8.98 -13.50
C GLY A 56 -10.09 -8.62 -12.28
N VAL A 57 -8.78 -8.43 -12.46
CA VAL A 57 -7.86 -8.10 -11.36
C VAL A 57 -8.18 -6.75 -10.71
N LEU A 58 -8.93 -5.84 -11.37
CA LEU A 58 -9.31 -4.56 -10.77
C LEU A 58 -10.31 -4.71 -9.63
N LYS A 59 -10.97 -5.86 -9.52
CA LYS A 59 -11.87 -6.20 -8.40
C LYS A 59 -11.12 -6.85 -7.24
N LEU A 60 -9.86 -7.21 -7.43
CA LEU A 60 -9.01 -7.80 -6.38
C LEU A 60 -8.30 -6.71 -5.57
N PRO A 61 -8.04 -6.94 -4.26
CA PRO A 61 -8.46 -8.11 -3.47
C PRO A 61 -9.91 -8.05 -2.97
N ASP A 62 -10.55 -6.88 -3.03
CA ASP A 62 -11.81 -6.54 -2.36
C ASP A 62 -13.01 -7.48 -2.68
N ASP A 63 -13.15 -7.92 -3.94
CA ASP A 63 -14.25 -8.79 -4.38
C ASP A 63 -13.77 -9.85 -5.38
N PRO A 64 -13.28 -10.99 -4.89
CA PRO A 64 -12.80 -12.08 -5.73
C PRO A 64 -13.89 -12.73 -6.58
N THR A 65 -15.15 -12.70 -6.14
CA THR A 65 -16.26 -13.25 -6.92
C THR A 65 -16.57 -12.34 -8.12
N ALA A 66 -16.65 -11.02 -7.92
CA ALA A 66 -16.78 -10.08 -9.01
C ALA A 66 -15.57 -10.07 -9.93
N ALA A 67 -14.37 -10.34 -9.43
CA ALA A 67 -13.16 -10.48 -10.26
C ALA A 67 -13.30 -11.58 -11.31
N VAL A 68 -13.78 -12.76 -10.89
CA VAL A 68 -14.01 -13.90 -11.79
C VAL A 68 -15.09 -13.57 -12.81
N LEU A 69 -16.22 -13.00 -12.36
CA LEU A 69 -17.33 -12.65 -13.24
C LEU A 69 -16.92 -11.59 -14.28
N GLU A 70 -16.18 -10.56 -13.88
CA GLU A 70 -15.73 -9.51 -14.81
C GLU A 70 -14.70 -10.05 -15.80
N ALA A 71 -13.77 -10.93 -15.38
CA ALA A 71 -12.84 -11.58 -16.28
C ALA A 71 -13.56 -12.46 -17.32
N GLN A 72 -14.56 -13.24 -16.89
CA GLN A 72 -15.37 -14.05 -17.80
C GLN A 72 -16.14 -13.19 -18.80
N LYS A 73 -16.75 -12.10 -18.33
CA LYS A 73 -17.47 -11.15 -19.18
C LYS A 73 -16.57 -10.51 -20.22
N PHE A 74 -15.42 -9.95 -19.82
CA PHE A 74 -14.48 -9.33 -20.76
C PHE A 74 -13.89 -10.36 -21.74
N ALA A 75 -13.64 -11.59 -21.30
CA ALA A 75 -13.24 -12.67 -22.20
C ALA A 75 -14.34 -12.97 -23.24
N SER A 76 -15.61 -13.07 -22.83
CA SER A 76 -16.70 -13.32 -23.77
C SER A 76 -16.96 -12.15 -24.72
N ASP A 77 -16.83 -10.90 -24.26
CA ASP A 77 -17.12 -9.71 -25.07
C ASP A 77 -16.05 -9.44 -26.13
N ASN A 78 -14.79 -9.78 -25.84
CA ASN A 78 -13.66 -9.49 -26.74
C ASN A 78 -13.29 -10.65 -27.69
N MET A 79 -13.80 -11.86 -27.44
CA MET A 79 -13.56 -13.00 -28.33
C MET A 79 -14.48 -12.94 -29.57
N VAL A 80 -13.89 -12.70 -30.74
CA VAL A 80 -14.61 -12.65 -32.03
C VAL A 80 -15.34 -13.99 -32.29
N GLY A 81 -16.67 -13.92 -32.40
CA GLY A 81 -17.58 -15.07 -32.60
C GLY A 81 -18.40 -15.49 -31.37
N ALA A 82 -18.22 -14.83 -30.23
CA ALA A 82 -18.95 -15.12 -29.01
C ALA A 82 -20.35 -14.47 -29.02
N GLN A 83 -21.39 -15.28 -29.22
CA GLN A 83 -22.67 -14.96 -28.56
C GLN A 83 -22.47 -15.20 -27.06
N LEU A 84 -22.86 -14.21 -26.25
CA LEU A 84 -22.90 -14.28 -24.78
C LEU A 84 -23.36 -15.67 -24.32
N GLY A 85 -22.48 -16.40 -23.61
CA GLY A 85 -22.80 -17.69 -22.98
C GLY A 85 -22.21 -18.95 -23.62
N SER A 86 -21.55 -18.89 -24.79
CA SER A 86 -20.95 -20.09 -25.41
C SER A 86 -19.44 -20.28 -25.17
N ILE A 87 -18.79 -19.32 -24.49
CA ILE A 87 -17.35 -19.35 -24.17
C ILE A 87 -17.21 -19.27 -22.65
N THR A 88 -16.71 -20.33 -22.02
CA THR A 88 -16.37 -20.36 -20.59
C THR A 88 -14.85 -20.47 -20.43
N PRO A 89 -14.12 -19.35 -20.28
CA PRO A 89 -12.70 -19.42 -19.96
C PRO A 89 -12.50 -20.05 -18.57
N SER A 90 -11.41 -20.80 -18.41
CA SER A 90 -10.96 -21.21 -17.07
C SER A 90 -10.34 -19.98 -16.41
N VAL A 91 -10.89 -19.60 -15.26
CA VAL A 91 -10.43 -18.47 -14.46
C VAL A 91 -10.01 -19.00 -13.10
N ALA A 92 -8.75 -18.78 -12.74
CA ALA A 92 -8.19 -19.19 -11.46
C ALA A 92 -7.71 -17.97 -10.69
N LEU A 93 -8.01 -17.94 -9.40
CA LEU A 93 -7.48 -16.94 -8.48
C LEU A 93 -6.16 -17.45 -7.88
N ARG A 94 -5.19 -16.56 -7.76
CA ARG A 94 -3.86 -16.86 -7.22
C ARG A 94 -3.42 -15.76 -6.27
N CYS A 95 -2.49 -16.13 -5.40
CA CYS A 95 -1.76 -15.24 -4.51
C CYS A 95 -0.29 -15.22 -4.94
N VAL A 96 0.21 -14.12 -5.48
CA VAL A 96 1.61 -13.98 -5.87
C VAL A 96 2.40 -13.30 -4.76
N THR A 97 3.47 -13.94 -4.31
CA THR A 97 4.32 -13.46 -3.21
C THR A 97 5.80 -13.57 -3.57
N SER A 98 6.66 -13.10 -2.66
CA SER A 98 8.11 -13.21 -2.78
C SER A 98 8.56 -14.66 -2.67
N TYR A 99 9.63 -14.99 -3.39
CA TYR A 99 10.37 -16.24 -3.26
C TYR A 99 11.33 -16.19 -2.08
N ASN A 100 11.28 -17.18 -1.19
CA ASN A 100 12.25 -17.32 -0.11
C ASN A 100 13.41 -18.20 -0.58
N THR A 101 14.59 -17.59 -0.76
CA THR A 101 15.80 -18.27 -1.25
C THR A 101 16.36 -19.31 -0.28
N THR A 102 16.05 -19.20 1.01
CA THR A 102 16.53 -20.14 2.03
C THR A 102 15.71 -21.43 2.04
N THR A 103 14.38 -21.31 2.00
CA THR A 103 13.47 -22.46 2.05
C THR A 103 13.06 -22.97 0.67
N LYS A 104 13.43 -22.24 -0.40
CA LYS A 104 13.03 -22.50 -1.79
C LYS A 104 11.52 -22.64 -1.96
N SER A 105 10.79 -21.79 -1.25
CA SER A 105 9.33 -21.83 -1.15
C SER A 105 8.76 -20.40 -1.11
N PRO A 106 7.43 -20.23 -1.15
CA PRO A 106 6.83 -18.92 -0.93
C PRO A 106 7.22 -18.39 0.44
N ASP A 107 7.45 -17.09 0.55
CA ASP A 107 7.57 -16.46 1.86
C ASP A 107 6.22 -16.49 2.59
N TRP A 108 6.04 -17.47 3.48
CA TRP A 108 4.78 -17.71 4.16
C TRP A 108 4.31 -16.56 5.06
N ALA A 109 5.23 -15.73 5.57
CA ALA A 109 4.84 -14.52 6.31
C ALA A 109 4.11 -13.54 5.37
N THR A 110 4.63 -13.38 4.16
CA THR A 110 4.03 -12.54 3.12
C THR A 110 2.74 -13.15 2.56
N VAL A 111 2.66 -14.48 2.40
CA VAL A 111 1.43 -15.18 1.98
C VAL A 111 0.29 -14.96 2.96
N LEU A 112 0.57 -15.04 4.26
CA LEU A 112 -0.42 -14.77 5.29
C LEU A 112 -0.86 -13.30 5.28
N ALA A 113 0.11 -12.36 5.22
CA ALA A 113 -0.18 -10.93 5.29
C ALA A 113 -0.93 -10.39 4.06
N VAL A 114 -0.57 -10.85 2.86
CA VAL A 114 -1.14 -10.34 1.60
C VAL A 114 -2.45 -11.04 1.26
N CYS A 115 -2.55 -12.35 1.53
CA CYS A 115 -3.64 -13.17 1.01
C CYS A 115 -4.50 -13.86 2.08
N GLY A 116 -4.14 -13.73 3.36
CA GLY A 116 -4.87 -14.38 4.46
C GLY A 116 -4.77 -15.91 4.41
N ILE A 117 -3.70 -16.45 3.84
CA ILE A 117 -3.52 -17.90 3.67
C ILE A 117 -2.51 -18.40 4.71
N SER A 118 -3.00 -19.16 5.69
CA SER A 118 -2.18 -19.71 6.79
C SER A 118 -1.51 -21.05 6.45
N SER A 119 -2.05 -21.83 5.52
CA SER A 119 -1.41 -23.04 5.01
C SER A 119 -1.96 -23.44 3.64
N HIS A 120 -1.08 -23.90 2.76
CA HIS A 120 -1.46 -24.50 1.48
C HIS A 120 -0.43 -25.55 1.06
N THR A 121 -0.87 -26.60 0.37
CA THR A 121 0.07 -27.52 -0.27
C THR A 121 0.76 -26.79 -1.42
N PHE A 122 2.06 -26.56 -1.29
CA PHE A 122 2.86 -25.84 -2.27
C PHE A 122 3.57 -26.81 -3.23
N ASN A 123 3.55 -26.46 -4.52
CA ASN A 123 4.35 -27.13 -5.54
C ASN A 123 5.56 -26.24 -5.88
N ALA A 124 6.78 -26.79 -5.79
CA ALA A 124 8.02 -26.10 -6.14
C ALA A 124 7.98 -25.43 -7.52
N LEU A 125 7.23 -25.99 -8.47
CA LEU A 125 7.05 -25.46 -9.82
C LEU A 125 6.25 -24.15 -9.86
N ASP A 126 5.54 -23.80 -8.81
CA ASP A 126 4.80 -22.54 -8.70
C ASP A 126 5.67 -21.37 -8.24
N CYS A 127 6.98 -21.56 -8.11
CA CYS A 127 7.96 -20.50 -7.89
C CYS A 127 8.91 -20.37 -9.08
N ASN A 128 9.37 -19.15 -9.30
CA ASN A 128 10.45 -18.83 -10.23
C ASN A 128 11.53 -18.07 -9.47
N GLU A 129 12.69 -18.69 -9.30
CA GLU A 129 13.83 -18.13 -8.58
C GLU A 129 14.40 -16.89 -9.28
N ASP A 130 14.56 -16.93 -10.61
CA ASP A 130 15.10 -15.82 -11.40
C ASP A 130 14.20 -14.57 -11.35
N ALA A 131 12.88 -14.79 -11.30
CA ALA A 131 11.90 -13.72 -11.15
C ALA A 131 11.64 -13.32 -9.70
N GLY A 132 12.14 -14.08 -8.72
CA GLY A 132 11.93 -13.84 -7.28
C GLY A 132 10.47 -13.96 -6.83
N ILE A 133 9.62 -14.67 -7.58
CA ILE A 133 8.17 -14.76 -7.30
C ILE A 133 7.70 -16.18 -7.08
N CYS A 134 6.64 -16.32 -6.28
CA CYS A 134 5.89 -17.55 -6.06
C CYS A 134 4.39 -17.30 -6.22
N SER A 135 3.65 -18.31 -6.67
CA SER A 135 2.20 -18.23 -6.83
C SER A 135 1.50 -19.33 -6.02
N VAL A 136 0.71 -18.97 -5.01
CA VAL A 136 -0.05 -19.90 -4.14
C VAL A 136 -1.54 -19.92 -4.53
N PRO A 137 -2.19 -21.10 -4.62
CA PRO A 137 -3.60 -21.18 -5.00
C PRO A 137 -4.44 -20.33 -4.04
N CYS A 138 -5.43 -19.64 -4.57
CA CYS A 138 -6.22 -18.70 -3.80
C CYS A 138 -7.70 -18.90 -4.13
N THR A 139 -8.58 -18.77 -3.13
CA THR A 139 -10.02 -18.97 -3.30
C THR A 139 -10.78 -17.68 -3.08
N THR A 140 -12.07 -17.65 -3.38
CA THR A 140 -12.91 -16.46 -3.12
C THR A 140 -13.08 -16.14 -1.63
N ALA A 141 -12.64 -17.04 -0.73
CA ALA A 141 -12.59 -16.79 0.71
C ALA A 141 -11.26 -16.13 1.15
N ASN A 142 -10.32 -15.91 0.23
CA ASN A 142 -9.01 -15.34 0.49
C ASN A 142 -8.83 -14.00 -0.25
N HIS A 143 -7.84 -13.23 0.16
CA HIS A 143 -7.48 -11.94 -0.42
C HIS A 143 -6.56 -12.10 -1.62
N CYS A 144 -7.11 -12.65 -2.70
CA CYS A 144 -6.33 -12.93 -3.90
C CYS A 144 -5.85 -11.64 -4.53
N ASN A 145 -4.58 -11.59 -4.92
CA ASN A 145 -3.98 -10.44 -5.59
C ASN A 145 -3.82 -10.66 -7.11
N THR A 146 -4.03 -11.89 -7.58
CA THR A 146 -3.74 -12.29 -8.96
C THR A 146 -4.89 -13.10 -9.55
N ILE A 147 -5.20 -12.84 -10.81
CA ILE A 147 -6.14 -13.62 -11.60
C ILE A 147 -5.42 -14.21 -12.81
N VAL A 148 -5.77 -15.44 -13.15
CA VAL A 148 -5.27 -16.15 -14.33
C VAL A 148 -6.44 -16.55 -15.18
N VAL A 149 -6.41 -16.17 -16.46
CA VAL A 149 -7.44 -16.49 -17.44
C VAL A 149 -6.82 -17.37 -18.51
N LYS A 150 -7.46 -18.50 -18.78
CA LYS A 150 -6.98 -19.53 -19.70
C LYS A 150 -8.08 -19.95 -20.66
N TYR A 151 -7.73 -20.06 -21.93
CA TYR A 151 -8.64 -20.58 -22.95
C TYR A 151 -7.90 -21.18 -24.15
N ASN A 152 -8.55 -22.09 -24.87
CA ASN A 152 -8.12 -22.61 -26.16
C ASN A 152 -9.26 -22.45 -27.17
N LYS A 153 -8.93 -22.13 -28.41
CA LYS A 153 -9.90 -21.92 -29.48
C LYS A 153 -9.65 -22.92 -30.62
N THR A 154 -10.73 -23.55 -31.07
CA THR A 154 -10.76 -24.29 -32.33
C THR A 154 -10.91 -23.29 -33.47
N VAL A 155 -10.05 -23.38 -34.48
CA VAL A 155 -10.04 -22.50 -35.65
C VAL A 155 -10.40 -23.32 -36.87
N ASP A 156 -11.48 -22.98 -37.55
CA ASP A 156 -11.85 -23.61 -38.81
C ASP A 156 -10.88 -23.18 -39.91
N TYR A 157 -10.29 -24.14 -40.62
CA TYR A 157 -9.41 -23.86 -41.75
C TYR A 157 -10.21 -23.56 -43.00
N SER A 158 -9.71 -22.63 -43.81
CA SER A 158 -10.34 -22.22 -45.06
C SER A 158 -10.12 -23.27 -46.16
N PHE A 159 -8.95 -23.92 -46.20
CA PHE A 159 -8.61 -24.91 -47.22
C PHE A 159 -8.32 -26.31 -46.66
N GLY A 160 -8.02 -26.42 -45.37
CA GLY A 160 -7.82 -27.69 -44.65
C GLY A 160 -8.88 -28.77 -44.86
N PRO A 161 -10.20 -28.45 -44.98
CA PRO A 161 -11.21 -29.46 -45.31
C PRO A 161 -10.91 -30.24 -46.60
N ALA A 162 -10.23 -29.64 -47.59
CA ALA A 162 -9.89 -30.28 -48.86
C ALA A 162 -8.86 -31.41 -48.71
N ILE A 163 -8.13 -31.45 -47.60
CA ILE A 163 -7.12 -32.48 -47.29
C ILE A 163 -7.47 -33.28 -46.02
N GLY A 164 -8.72 -33.18 -45.55
CA GLY A 164 -9.21 -33.93 -44.38
C GLY A 164 -8.80 -33.34 -43.02
N ILE A 165 -8.33 -32.10 -42.97
CA ILE A 165 -7.97 -31.39 -41.73
C ILE A 165 -8.83 -30.14 -41.61
N PRO A 166 -10.11 -30.24 -41.19
CA PRO A 166 -11.04 -29.11 -41.25
C PRO A 166 -10.73 -28.02 -40.22
N THR A 167 -9.98 -28.32 -39.17
CA THR A 167 -9.78 -27.41 -38.02
C THR A 167 -8.37 -27.49 -37.44
N GLY A 168 -7.89 -26.39 -36.85
CA GLY A 168 -6.72 -26.29 -35.99
C GLY A 168 -7.07 -25.92 -34.56
N GLN A 169 -6.11 -26.12 -33.63
CA GLN A 169 -6.22 -25.66 -32.25
C GLN A 169 -5.20 -24.56 -32.00
N THR A 170 -5.61 -23.45 -31.38
CA THR A 170 -4.66 -22.41 -30.96
C THR A 170 -3.69 -22.92 -29.90
N GLY A 171 -4.00 -24.03 -29.22
CA GLY A 171 -3.38 -24.42 -27.96
C GLY A 171 -3.93 -23.58 -26.80
N ALA A 172 -3.63 -23.99 -25.56
CA ALA A 172 -3.99 -23.20 -24.38
C ALA A 172 -3.17 -21.92 -24.35
N ILE A 173 -3.87 -20.79 -24.34
CA ILE A 173 -3.30 -19.47 -24.11
C ILE A 173 -3.67 -19.07 -22.69
N VAL A 174 -2.70 -18.49 -21.99
CA VAL A 174 -2.84 -18.09 -20.58
C VAL A 174 -2.40 -16.65 -20.45
N SER A 175 -3.21 -15.86 -19.77
CA SER A 175 -2.85 -14.52 -19.31
C SER A 175 -3.05 -14.43 -17.82
N ALA A 176 -2.14 -13.73 -17.15
CA ALA A 176 -2.26 -13.45 -15.73
C ALA A 176 -2.04 -11.97 -15.46
N ALA A 177 -2.84 -11.42 -14.56
CA ALA A 177 -2.71 -10.07 -14.08
C ALA A 177 -2.70 -10.07 -12.57
N CYS A 178 -1.78 -9.30 -11.99
CA CYS A 178 -1.67 -9.11 -10.56
C CYS A 178 -1.88 -7.63 -10.20
N ARG A 179 -2.53 -7.38 -9.07
CA ARG A 179 -2.73 -6.08 -8.46
C ARG A 179 -2.39 -6.19 -6.99
N GLY A 180 -1.73 -5.18 -6.45
CA GLY A 180 -1.24 -5.25 -5.08
C GLY A 180 0.24 -5.64 -5.04
N TYR A 181 0.60 -6.37 -4.00
CA TYR A 181 1.91 -7.02 -3.89
C TYR A 181 2.03 -8.18 -4.89
N CYS A 182 2.93 -8.10 -5.88
CA CYS A 182 3.04 -9.10 -6.96
C CYS A 182 4.37 -9.86 -6.91
N GLY A 183 4.79 -10.23 -5.70
CA GLY A 183 6.04 -10.95 -5.41
C GLY A 183 7.32 -10.10 -5.53
N THR A 184 7.21 -8.95 -6.16
CA THR A 184 8.14 -7.83 -6.05
C THR A 184 7.31 -6.56 -5.81
N VAL A 185 7.88 -5.60 -5.08
CA VAL A 185 7.22 -4.36 -4.64
C VAL A 185 6.53 -3.67 -5.83
N ALA A 186 5.29 -3.22 -5.64
CA ALA A 186 4.53 -2.62 -6.73
C ALA A 186 5.09 -1.24 -7.17
N PRO A 187 4.98 -0.89 -8.46
CA PRO A 187 5.71 0.21 -9.12
C PRO A 187 5.13 1.62 -8.90
N ASN A 188 4.36 1.87 -7.84
CA ASN A 188 3.76 3.19 -7.65
C ASN A 188 4.78 4.16 -7.02
N PRO A 189 5.05 5.31 -7.66
CA PRO A 189 5.88 6.34 -7.07
C PRO A 189 5.13 6.92 -5.87
N MET A 190 5.82 7.11 -4.74
CA MET A 190 5.19 7.53 -3.49
C MET A 190 6.10 8.46 -2.69
N ASP A 191 5.49 9.50 -2.13
CA ASP A 191 6.06 10.35 -1.10
C ASP A 191 5.42 9.94 0.23
N VAL A 192 6.18 9.27 1.07
CA VAL A 192 5.68 8.66 2.30
C VAL A 192 6.19 9.44 3.50
N VAL A 193 5.31 9.82 4.41
CA VAL A 193 5.68 10.28 5.76
C VAL A 193 5.21 9.22 6.74
N VAL A 194 6.13 8.64 7.50
CA VAL A 194 5.80 7.73 8.60
C VAL A 194 5.82 8.53 9.90
N MET A 195 4.72 8.50 10.64
CA MET A 195 4.59 9.08 11.98
C MET A 195 4.53 7.94 12.99
N ALA A 196 5.59 7.82 13.78
CA ALA A 196 5.76 6.75 14.76
C ALA A 196 5.45 7.24 16.18
N ASP A 197 4.67 6.48 16.94
CA ASP A 197 4.38 6.83 18.33
C ASP A 197 5.53 6.48 19.25
N ARG A 198 6.01 7.49 19.97
CA ARG A 198 7.03 7.33 21.02
C ARG A 198 6.61 8.01 22.31
N THR A 199 5.32 8.36 22.47
CA THR A 199 4.80 8.93 23.71
C THR A 199 4.93 7.93 24.87
N PRO A 200 4.85 8.39 26.13
CA PRO A 200 4.92 7.50 27.29
C PRO A 200 3.95 6.32 27.28
N SER A 201 2.83 6.40 26.53
CA SER A 201 1.90 5.27 26.40
C SER A 201 2.53 4.05 25.77
N MET A 202 3.51 4.23 24.89
CA MET A 202 4.24 3.14 24.24
C MET A 202 5.25 2.43 25.17
N ALA A 203 5.42 2.89 26.41
CA ALA A 203 6.35 2.31 27.37
C ALA A 203 5.84 0.98 27.94
N ASP A 204 6.73 0.01 28.06
CA ASP A 204 6.40 -1.33 28.56
C ASP A 204 5.75 -1.29 29.95
N GLY A 205 4.57 -1.89 30.07
CA GLY A 205 3.83 -1.93 31.33
C GLY A 205 3.21 -0.59 31.74
N PHE A 206 3.25 0.44 30.90
CA PHE A 206 2.54 1.69 31.16
C PHE A 206 1.06 1.41 31.35
N THR A 207 0.46 2.01 32.38
CA THR A 207 -0.95 1.82 32.70
C THR A 207 -1.74 3.10 32.47
N THR A 208 -2.66 3.04 31.51
CA THR A 208 -3.64 4.11 31.30
C THR A 208 -4.96 3.72 31.96
N THR A 209 -5.67 4.72 32.47
CA THR A 209 -7.05 4.56 32.90
C THR A 209 -7.90 5.45 32.01
N ASP A 210 -8.85 4.86 31.30
CA ASP A 210 -9.86 5.63 30.60
C ASP A 210 -10.70 6.40 31.62
N THR A 211 -10.70 7.72 31.49
CA THR A 211 -11.29 8.63 32.48
C THR A 211 -12.81 8.51 32.54
N TRP A 212 -13.45 7.96 31.50
CA TRP A 212 -14.91 7.90 31.35
C TRP A 212 -15.50 6.54 31.73
N THR A 213 -14.79 5.45 31.41
CA THR A 213 -15.22 4.07 31.65
C THR A 213 -14.54 3.46 32.89
N SER A 214 -13.52 4.14 33.44
CA SER A 214 -12.66 3.62 34.52
C SER A 214 -11.92 2.32 34.18
N VAL A 215 -11.91 1.93 32.91
CA VAL A 215 -11.22 0.72 32.45
C VAL A 215 -9.72 1.02 32.38
N LYS A 216 -8.92 0.09 32.89
CA LYS A 216 -7.46 0.17 32.85
C LYS A 216 -6.90 -0.64 31.69
N TYR A 217 -5.90 -0.10 31.03
CA TYR A 217 -5.15 -0.77 29.98
C TYR A 217 -3.67 -0.74 30.32
N SER A 218 -2.98 -1.79 29.91
CA SER A 218 -1.52 -1.91 30.06
C SER A 218 -0.90 -2.08 28.69
N THR A 219 0.12 -1.29 28.42
CA THR A 219 0.90 -1.42 27.19
C THR A 219 1.71 -2.72 27.24
N PRO A 220 1.61 -3.59 26.22
CA PRO A 220 2.38 -4.83 26.15
C PRO A 220 3.89 -4.55 26.14
N SER A 221 4.67 -5.48 26.68
CA SER A 221 6.14 -5.41 26.61
C SER A 221 6.65 -5.46 25.16
N GLY A 222 7.65 -4.65 24.84
CA GLY A 222 8.27 -4.58 23.53
C GLY A 222 7.52 -3.72 22.52
N SER A 223 6.55 -2.89 22.93
CA SER A 223 5.69 -2.13 22.00
C SER A 223 6.48 -1.17 21.10
N LEU A 224 7.32 -0.32 21.68
CA LEU A 224 8.23 0.54 20.92
C LEU A 224 9.20 -0.27 20.04
N SER A 225 9.77 -1.37 20.56
CA SER A 225 10.75 -2.18 19.82
C SER A 225 10.12 -2.85 18.60
N ASN A 226 8.89 -3.33 18.72
CA ASN A 226 8.17 -3.97 17.63
C ASN A 226 7.74 -2.95 16.57
N MET A 227 7.33 -1.75 16.98
CA MET A 227 7.08 -0.64 16.05
C MET A 227 8.33 -0.31 15.24
N LYS A 228 9.49 -0.14 15.89
CA LYS A 228 10.77 0.08 15.19
C LYS A 228 11.06 -1.01 14.16
N SER A 229 10.86 -2.27 14.57
CA SER A 229 11.10 -3.43 13.71
C SER A 229 10.13 -3.46 12.52
N GLY A 230 8.83 -3.18 12.74
CA GLY A 230 7.84 -3.10 11.68
C GLY A 230 8.12 -1.99 10.66
N ILE A 231 8.56 -0.82 11.13
CA ILE A 231 9.00 0.29 10.25
C ILE A 231 10.23 -0.12 9.45
N GLN A 232 11.22 -0.78 10.08
CA GLN A 232 12.39 -1.29 9.38
C GLN A 232 12.01 -2.31 8.30
N ASP A 233 11.18 -3.29 8.63
CA ASP A 233 10.71 -4.29 7.67
C ASP A 233 9.95 -3.65 6.49
N MET A 234 9.09 -2.67 6.77
CA MET A 234 8.43 -1.87 5.74
C MET A 234 9.45 -1.20 4.81
N LEU A 235 10.45 -0.50 5.36
CA LEU A 235 11.52 0.13 4.57
C LEU A 235 12.30 -0.90 3.74
N GLY A 236 12.58 -2.09 4.29
CA GLY A 236 13.23 -3.18 3.58
C GLY A 236 12.40 -3.74 2.42
N SER A 237 11.07 -3.60 2.50
CA SER A 237 10.12 -4.00 1.45
C SER A 237 9.82 -2.89 0.43
N MET A 238 10.45 -1.72 0.54
CA MET A 238 10.23 -0.59 -0.38
C MET A 238 11.26 -0.55 -1.51
N ASN A 239 10.87 0.02 -2.66
CA ASN A 239 11.73 0.36 -3.77
C ASN A 239 12.21 1.82 -3.65
N GLN A 240 13.48 2.00 -3.30
CA GLN A 240 14.13 3.32 -3.15
C GLN A 240 14.11 4.21 -4.40
N ASP A 241 13.96 3.66 -5.61
CA ASP A 241 13.88 4.48 -6.82
C ASP A 241 12.51 5.13 -7.00
N LEU A 242 11.48 4.59 -6.33
CA LEU A 242 10.09 5.02 -6.49
C LEU A 242 9.50 5.60 -5.20
N GLN A 243 9.99 5.20 -4.03
CA GLN A 243 9.43 5.60 -2.74
C GLN A 243 10.42 6.47 -1.98
N TYR A 244 10.03 7.71 -1.71
CA TYR A 244 10.82 8.64 -0.91
C TYR A 244 10.15 8.78 0.43
N VAL A 245 10.93 8.55 1.49
CA VAL A 245 10.41 8.43 2.85
C VAL A 245 10.95 9.58 3.69
N ALA A 246 10.04 10.30 4.34
CA ALA A 246 10.32 11.19 5.45
C ALA A 246 9.81 10.53 6.73
N PHE A 247 10.40 10.92 7.86
CA PHE A 247 10.14 10.26 9.14
C PHE A 247 9.88 11.28 10.23
N GLY A 248 8.78 11.04 10.94
CA GLY A 248 8.24 11.87 12.00
C GLY A 248 7.84 11.06 13.23
N THR A 249 7.57 11.80 14.29
CA THR A 249 7.32 11.26 15.63
C THR A 249 6.05 11.86 16.20
N ILE A 250 5.32 11.05 16.98
CA ILE A 250 4.28 11.51 17.88
C ILE A 250 4.95 11.58 19.26
N ALA A 251 4.88 12.76 19.89
CA ALA A 251 5.89 13.36 20.77
C ALA A 251 6.99 14.12 20.00
N LEU A 252 7.13 15.42 20.29
CA LEU A 252 7.90 16.39 19.50
C LEU A 252 9.41 16.09 19.54
N SER A 253 10.12 16.12 18.40
CA SER A 253 11.57 15.90 18.38
C SER A 253 12.36 17.22 18.39
N TRP A 254 13.51 17.25 19.07
CA TRP A 254 14.52 18.33 19.09
C TRP A 254 15.80 17.86 18.39
N PRO A 255 15.88 17.99 17.06
CA PRO A 255 16.95 17.38 16.29
C PRO A 255 18.32 17.95 16.65
N SER A 256 19.27 17.06 16.95
CA SER A 256 20.68 17.41 17.17
C SER A 256 21.54 16.95 15.98
N SER A 257 22.87 17.11 16.09
CA SER A 257 23.80 16.55 15.11
C SER A 257 23.90 15.02 15.19
N SER A 258 23.71 14.42 16.37
CA SER A 258 23.92 12.99 16.64
C SER A 258 22.64 12.16 16.70
N ASN A 259 21.51 12.79 17.03
CA ASN A 259 20.20 12.16 17.05
C ASN A 259 19.15 13.15 16.54
N LYS A 260 18.57 12.85 15.39
CA LYS A 260 17.59 13.72 14.74
C LYS A 260 16.19 13.57 15.32
N VAL A 261 15.87 12.44 15.93
CA VAL A 261 14.58 12.17 16.58
C VAL A 261 14.66 12.36 18.09
N ALA A 262 15.74 12.94 18.60
CA ALA A 262 15.97 13.14 20.03
C ALA A 262 14.76 13.83 20.66
N GLU A 263 14.36 13.32 21.81
CA GLU A 263 13.36 14.00 22.62
C GLU A 263 13.94 15.27 23.28
N PRO A 264 13.09 16.21 23.68
CA PRO A 264 13.53 17.34 24.47
C PRO A 264 13.90 16.90 25.89
N SER A 265 15.11 17.24 26.35
CA SER A 265 15.57 16.93 27.71
C SER A 265 15.15 17.94 28.79
N GLY A 266 14.38 18.97 28.40
CA GLY A 266 13.83 20.03 29.26
C GLY A 266 13.69 21.36 28.51
N GLY A 267 12.96 22.31 29.10
CA GLY A 267 12.69 23.63 28.51
C GLY A 267 11.21 23.84 28.19
N GLU A 268 10.91 24.90 27.44
CA GLU A 268 9.54 25.24 27.04
C GLU A 268 9.14 24.48 25.78
N ALA A 269 7.92 23.92 25.75
CA ALA A 269 7.39 23.22 24.60
C ALA A 269 7.25 24.13 23.37
N PHE A 270 7.14 25.44 23.56
CA PHE A 270 6.82 26.42 22.52
C PHE A 270 7.93 27.45 22.35
N THR A 271 8.13 27.90 21.11
CA THR A 271 9.11 28.94 20.74
C THR A 271 8.58 30.35 20.96
N ASP A 272 7.26 30.53 20.86
CA ASP A 272 6.58 31.78 21.09
C ASP A 272 5.61 31.65 22.27
N ALA A 273 6.05 32.21 23.40
CA ALA A 273 5.16 32.52 24.50
C ALA A 273 4.59 33.92 24.28
N ASP A 274 3.73 34.07 23.27
CA ASP A 274 3.04 35.32 22.92
C ASP A 274 2.03 35.76 24.01
N TYR A 275 2.11 35.11 25.16
CA TYR A 275 1.26 35.17 26.32
C TYR A 275 1.69 36.25 27.31
N GLN A 276 2.79 36.97 27.08
CA GLN A 276 3.32 37.94 28.04
C GLN A 276 3.22 39.38 27.51
N SER A 277 2.20 40.11 27.95
CA SER A 277 2.10 41.55 27.75
C SER A 277 2.98 42.26 28.77
N CYS A 278 4.13 42.77 28.31
CA CYS A 278 5.09 43.48 29.14
C CYS A 278 4.96 45.00 29.01
N THR A 279 4.80 45.68 30.14
CA THR A 279 5.06 47.10 30.29
C THR A 279 6.49 47.33 30.78
N LYS A 280 6.92 48.60 30.89
CA LYS A 280 8.23 48.98 31.45
C LYS A 280 8.48 48.46 32.88
N TYR A 281 7.42 48.12 33.64
CA TYR A 281 7.51 47.82 35.07
C TYR A 281 6.95 46.44 35.46
N SER A 282 6.22 45.76 34.57
CA SER A 282 5.63 44.47 34.86
C SER A 282 5.27 43.73 33.58
N CYS A 283 5.23 42.41 33.68
CA CYS A 283 4.73 41.55 32.63
C CYS A 283 3.49 40.81 33.13
N THR A 284 2.41 40.89 32.37
CA THR A 284 1.13 40.24 32.64
C THR A 284 0.85 39.17 31.60
N TRP A 285 0.40 38.03 32.10
CA TRP A 285 0.05 36.83 31.38
C TRP A 285 -1.34 37.01 30.74
N ASP A 286 -1.47 36.92 29.41
CA ASP A 286 -2.73 37.03 28.66
C ASP A 286 -3.31 35.63 28.39
N PRO A 287 -4.29 35.18 29.20
CA PRO A 287 -4.91 33.86 29.07
C PRO A 287 -5.61 33.60 27.72
N ASP A 288 -5.83 34.65 26.92
CA ASP A 288 -6.59 34.58 25.67
C ASP A 288 -5.70 34.50 24.41
N ASN A 289 -4.39 34.77 24.50
CA ASN A 289 -3.48 34.56 23.37
C ASN A 289 -3.08 33.09 23.24
N LYS A 290 -3.79 32.37 22.36
CA LYS A 290 -3.68 30.92 22.15
C LYS A 290 -2.94 30.55 20.86
N LYS A 291 -1.97 31.39 20.47
CA LYS A 291 -1.15 31.22 19.27
C LYS A 291 0.18 30.59 19.66
N TRP A 292 0.37 29.34 19.30
CA TRP A 292 1.50 28.51 19.73
C TRP A 292 2.25 27.93 18.55
N HIS A 293 3.58 27.89 18.63
CA HIS A 293 4.47 27.12 17.75
C HIS A 293 5.42 26.27 18.59
N PHE A 294 5.38 24.96 18.42
CA PHE A 294 6.25 24.01 19.10
C PHE A 294 7.72 24.31 18.81
N ALA A 295 8.56 24.15 19.83
CA ALA A 295 9.99 24.43 19.79
C ALA A 295 10.82 23.35 19.05
N GLY A 296 10.17 22.41 18.40
CA GLY A 296 10.77 21.23 17.77
C GLY A 296 10.13 20.90 16.44
N SER A 297 10.39 19.69 15.96
CA SER A 297 9.88 19.20 14.69
C SER A 297 9.07 17.93 14.86
N TRP A 298 7.90 17.90 14.20
CA TRP A 298 7.08 16.71 14.02
C TRP A 298 7.66 15.76 12.97
N VAL A 299 8.37 16.29 11.97
CA VAL A 299 9.04 15.53 10.90
C VAL A 299 10.51 15.95 10.85
N PRO A 300 11.36 15.42 11.75
CA PRO A 300 12.76 15.83 11.84
C PRO A 300 13.65 15.21 10.74
N ILE A 301 13.17 14.16 10.07
CA ILE A 301 13.87 13.53 8.95
C ILE A 301 13.15 13.87 7.66
N GLY A 302 13.83 14.64 6.81
CA GLY A 302 13.34 14.97 5.48
C GLY A 302 13.28 13.75 4.54
N TYR A 303 12.74 13.96 3.35
CA TYR A 303 12.62 12.91 2.34
C TYR A 303 14.00 12.34 1.99
N THR A 304 14.08 11.02 1.97
CA THR A 304 15.25 10.27 1.53
C THR A 304 14.85 9.03 0.73
N ASN A 305 15.69 8.61 -0.21
CA ASN A 305 15.66 7.29 -0.83
C ASN A 305 16.74 6.35 -0.27
N HIS A 306 17.60 6.83 0.62
CA HIS A 306 18.67 6.04 1.20
C HIS A 306 18.20 5.40 2.50
N TYR A 307 17.67 4.18 2.41
CA TYR A 307 17.21 3.40 3.56
C TYR A 307 17.38 1.89 3.41
N THR A 308 17.78 1.41 2.23
CA THR A 308 18.21 0.03 2.00
C THR A 308 19.62 -0.04 1.46
N LYS A 309 20.29 -1.18 1.67
CA LYS A 309 21.56 -1.53 1.05
C LYS A 309 21.48 -2.95 0.48
N THR A 310 22.23 -3.17 -0.59
CA THR A 310 22.39 -4.49 -1.21
C THR A 310 23.77 -5.03 -0.86
N ASP A 311 23.84 -6.24 -0.33
CA ASP A 311 25.11 -6.90 -0.06
C ASP A 311 25.74 -7.50 -1.33
N SER A 312 26.94 -8.09 -1.19
CA SER A 312 27.66 -8.74 -2.29
C SER A 312 26.93 -9.96 -2.88
N SER A 313 25.92 -10.48 -2.19
CA SER A 313 25.09 -11.61 -2.60
C SER A 313 23.78 -11.16 -3.26
N GLY A 314 23.56 -9.84 -3.42
CA GLY A 314 22.36 -9.30 -4.04
C GLY A 314 21.17 -9.20 -3.08
N VAL A 315 21.35 -9.47 -1.77
CA VAL A 315 20.28 -9.38 -0.79
C VAL A 315 20.10 -7.93 -0.36
N VAL A 316 18.87 -7.43 -0.52
CA VAL A 316 18.49 -6.09 -0.08
C VAL A 316 18.03 -6.15 1.37
N SER A 317 18.57 -5.27 2.20
CA SER A 317 18.21 -5.13 3.61
C SER A 317 18.18 -3.66 4.02
N VAL A 318 17.57 -3.35 5.16
CA VAL A 318 17.55 -1.99 5.71
C VAL A 318 18.98 -1.53 6.01
N ASP A 319 19.32 -0.32 5.59
CA ASP A 319 20.59 0.30 5.94
C ASP A 319 20.45 1.15 7.20
N THR A 320 20.73 0.52 8.34
CA THR A 320 20.74 1.15 9.66
C THR A 320 21.84 2.20 9.86
N SER A 321 22.74 2.40 8.87
CA SER A 321 23.78 3.43 8.92
C SER A 321 23.33 4.79 8.35
N THR A 322 22.25 4.80 7.57
CA THR A 322 21.63 6.01 7.00
C THR A 322 21.01 6.88 8.09
N THR A 323 20.77 8.16 7.81
CA THR A 323 20.09 9.05 8.77
C THR A 323 18.71 8.51 9.16
N LEU A 324 17.94 7.99 8.20
CA LEU A 324 16.62 7.40 8.46
C LEU A 324 16.76 6.11 9.27
N GLY A 325 17.62 5.17 8.85
CA GLY A 325 17.83 3.91 9.56
C GLY A 325 18.33 4.10 11.00
N LYS A 326 19.27 5.03 11.22
CA LYS A 326 19.73 5.43 12.55
C LYS A 326 18.61 6.01 13.39
N SER A 327 17.82 6.91 12.82
CA SER A 327 16.74 7.60 13.54
C SER A 327 15.67 6.63 14.01
N VAL A 328 15.25 5.66 13.17
CA VAL A 328 14.30 4.62 13.58
C VAL A 328 14.88 3.77 14.73
N GLY A 329 16.17 3.42 14.67
CA GLY A 329 16.84 2.69 15.76
C GLY A 329 16.96 3.49 17.06
N GLN A 330 17.23 4.80 16.94
CA GLN A 330 17.45 5.76 18.03
C GLN A 330 16.16 6.30 18.66
N LEU A 331 14.99 5.96 18.14
CA LEU A 331 13.71 6.30 18.79
C LEU A 331 13.76 5.85 20.25
N ASP A 332 13.43 6.72 21.18
CA ASP A 332 13.27 6.38 22.58
C ASP A 332 11.91 6.87 23.06
N ILE A 333 11.40 6.23 24.11
CA ILE A 333 10.18 6.72 24.76
C ILE A 333 10.44 8.14 25.21
N SER A 334 9.52 9.03 24.88
CA SER A 334 9.53 10.39 25.40
C SER A 334 9.33 10.34 26.92
N ASP A 335 10.33 10.73 27.70
CA ASP A 335 10.29 10.85 29.16
C ASP A 335 9.95 12.28 29.62
N SER A 336 9.56 13.13 28.66
CA SER A 336 9.98 14.51 28.62
C SER A 336 9.51 15.36 29.82
N LYS A 337 10.49 16.02 30.46
CA LYS A 337 10.34 17.08 31.47
C LYS A 337 10.07 18.45 30.84
N VAL A 338 9.31 18.48 29.75
CA VAL A 338 9.02 19.71 29.01
C VAL A 338 7.89 20.47 29.68
N SER A 339 8.07 21.79 29.76
CA SER A 339 7.09 22.72 30.28
C SER A 339 6.01 22.98 29.24
N TYR A 340 4.78 22.61 29.57
CA TYR A 340 3.58 23.01 28.83
C TYR A 340 2.86 24.13 29.60
N PRO A 341 2.34 25.16 28.91
CA PRO A 341 1.55 26.20 29.55
C PRO A 341 0.23 25.61 30.04
N SER A 342 -0.08 25.85 31.31
CA SER A 342 -1.38 25.55 31.91
C SER A 342 -2.50 26.19 31.08
N ALA A 343 -3.48 25.40 30.68
CA ALA A 343 -4.67 25.87 29.96
C ALA A 343 -5.48 26.98 30.69
N SER A 344 -5.30 27.14 32.00
CA SER A 344 -6.04 28.10 32.85
C SER A 344 -5.20 29.26 33.38
N THR A 345 -3.88 29.12 33.44
CA THR A 345 -2.98 30.14 34.05
C THR A 345 -1.78 30.50 33.19
N GLY A 346 -1.51 29.75 32.13
CA GLY A 346 -0.33 29.84 31.25
C GLY A 346 1.02 29.66 31.94
N LYS A 347 1.02 29.24 33.21
CA LYS A 347 2.23 28.83 33.91
C LYS A 347 2.61 27.41 33.48
N SER A 348 3.90 27.13 33.36
CA SER A 348 4.41 25.77 33.14
C SER A 348 3.82 24.79 34.15
N THR A 349 3.21 23.72 33.67
CA THR A 349 2.85 22.55 34.48
C THR A 349 3.90 21.47 34.26
N SER A 350 4.54 21.00 35.33
CA SER A 350 5.33 19.77 35.26
C SER A 350 4.41 18.56 35.42
N SER A 351 4.31 17.70 34.39
CA SER A 351 4.29 16.21 34.52
C SER A 351 3.63 15.41 33.38
N ASN A 352 3.20 16.00 32.25
CA ASN A 352 2.66 15.18 31.15
C ASN A 352 2.89 15.83 29.79
N GLU A 353 3.39 15.07 28.82
CA GLU A 353 3.54 15.49 27.42
C GLU A 353 2.25 15.31 26.61
N GLY A 354 1.34 14.43 27.05
CA GLY A 354 0.17 14.05 26.28
C GLY A 354 0.52 13.34 24.97
N THR A 355 -0.53 12.98 24.22
CA THR A 355 -0.41 12.32 22.91
C THR A 355 -1.05 13.25 21.88
N HIS A 356 -0.26 14.20 21.39
CA HIS A 356 -0.70 15.29 20.50
C HIS A 356 -0.97 14.83 19.05
N LEU A 357 -1.94 13.93 18.85
CA LEU A 357 -2.21 13.33 17.55
C LEU A 357 -2.60 14.35 16.47
N ALA A 358 -3.43 15.35 16.80
CA ALA A 358 -3.84 16.36 15.83
C ALA A 358 -2.69 17.27 15.40
N ALA A 359 -1.83 17.67 16.34
CA ALA A 359 -0.66 18.50 16.04
C ALA A 359 0.39 17.72 15.22
N ALA A 360 0.67 16.47 15.60
CA ALA A 360 1.59 15.59 14.86
C ALA A 360 1.10 15.34 13.42
N LEU A 361 -0.17 14.99 13.24
CA LEU A 361 -0.76 14.79 11.91
C LEU A 361 -0.72 16.10 11.09
N LYS A 362 -1.06 17.24 11.70
CA LYS A 362 -0.97 18.54 11.03
C LYS A 362 0.46 18.85 10.59
N GLY A 363 1.45 18.57 11.43
CA GLY A 363 2.87 18.71 11.11
C GLY A 363 3.27 17.88 9.89
N ALA A 364 2.88 16.61 9.87
CA ALA A 364 3.13 15.70 8.75
C ALA A 364 2.48 16.19 7.44
N VAL A 365 1.22 16.59 7.51
CA VAL A 365 0.45 17.11 6.37
C VAL A 365 1.10 18.38 5.81
N ARG A 366 1.45 19.33 6.68
CA ARG A 366 2.11 20.56 6.27
C ARG A 366 3.49 20.29 5.67
N TYR A 367 4.29 19.39 6.25
CA TYR A 367 5.57 18.99 5.68
C TYR A 367 5.39 18.46 4.25
N MET A 368 4.45 17.52 4.05
CA MET A 368 4.15 16.90 2.76
C MET A 368 3.57 17.86 1.70
N LEU A 369 2.86 18.91 2.13
CA LEU A 369 2.33 19.92 1.22
C LEU A 369 3.37 20.97 0.83
N ASN A 370 4.34 21.25 1.70
CA ASN A 370 5.30 22.34 1.52
C ASN A 370 6.72 21.87 1.15
N THR A 371 6.95 20.57 1.02
CA THR A 371 8.26 20.00 0.67
C THR A 371 8.14 19.14 -0.56
N ASP A 372 8.86 19.50 -1.62
CA ASP A 372 9.04 18.68 -2.81
C ASP A 372 10.32 17.83 -2.67
N PRO A 373 10.22 16.50 -2.76
CA PRO A 373 11.39 15.63 -2.61
C PRO A 373 12.50 15.87 -3.65
N VAL A 374 12.17 16.32 -4.85
CA VAL A 374 13.13 16.48 -5.95
C VAL A 374 13.78 17.86 -5.87
N THR A 375 13.00 18.93 -5.74
CA THR A 375 13.54 20.30 -5.75
C THR A 375 14.10 20.73 -4.41
N ASP A 376 13.43 20.38 -3.30
CA ASP A 376 13.81 20.88 -1.97
C ASP A 376 14.76 19.91 -1.26
N ALA A 377 14.54 18.60 -1.37
CA ALA A 377 15.40 17.57 -0.78
C ALA A 377 16.50 17.06 -1.73
N GLY A 378 16.50 17.47 -2.99
CA GLY A 378 17.55 17.13 -3.96
C GLY A 378 17.56 15.66 -4.38
N LEU A 379 16.46 14.94 -4.23
CA LEU A 379 16.37 13.54 -4.62
C LEU A 379 16.25 13.39 -6.15
N PRO A 380 16.64 12.24 -6.72
CA PRO A 380 16.53 11.99 -8.15
C PRO A 380 15.09 12.20 -8.65
N LYS A 381 14.94 12.65 -9.90
CA LYS A 381 13.62 12.64 -10.54
C LYS A 381 13.24 11.18 -10.86
N ARG A 382 12.05 10.77 -10.44
CA ARG A 382 11.47 9.46 -10.79
C ARG A 382 11.15 9.38 -12.30
N PRO A 383 11.22 8.20 -12.95
CA PRO A 383 10.88 8.07 -14.36
C PRO A 383 9.41 8.43 -14.64
N ASP A 384 9.17 9.22 -15.69
CA ASP A 384 7.84 9.76 -16.02
C ASP A 384 6.80 8.66 -16.31
N GLU A 385 7.25 7.48 -16.75
CA GLU A 385 6.43 6.30 -17.05
C GLU A 385 5.62 5.78 -15.85
N TYR A 386 6.09 6.05 -14.63
CA TYR A 386 5.43 5.61 -13.40
C TYR A 386 4.31 6.56 -12.94
N GLY A 387 4.22 7.75 -13.54
CA GLY A 387 3.21 8.77 -13.26
C GLY A 387 3.54 9.64 -12.04
N THR A 388 2.54 10.38 -11.56
CA THR A 388 2.71 11.30 -10.43
C THR A 388 2.81 10.54 -9.10
N PRO A 389 3.77 10.88 -8.22
CA PRO A 389 3.87 10.28 -6.89
C PRO A 389 2.59 10.46 -6.08
N LYS A 390 2.16 9.40 -5.40
CA LYS A 390 1.09 9.49 -4.41
C LYS A 390 1.65 9.99 -3.08
N LYS A 391 0.91 10.91 -2.46
CA LYS A 391 1.22 11.45 -1.13
C LYS A 391 0.57 10.59 -0.06
N VAL A 392 1.38 9.98 0.81
CA VAL A 392 0.91 9.00 1.80
C VAL A 392 1.46 9.31 3.20
N ILE A 393 0.58 9.44 4.18
CA ILE A 393 0.96 9.47 5.59
C ILE A 393 0.54 8.15 6.22
N ILE A 394 1.52 7.43 6.77
CA ILE A 394 1.30 6.26 7.63
C ILE A 394 1.45 6.74 9.07
N PHE A 395 0.39 6.58 9.85
CA PHE A 395 0.29 7.16 11.18
C PHE A 395 -0.07 6.06 12.17
N GLU A 396 0.86 5.75 13.07
CA GLU A 396 0.72 4.66 14.05
C GLU A 396 0.65 5.22 15.47
N THR A 397 -0.20 4.64 16.33
CA THR A 397 -0.33 5.05 17.74
C THR A 397 -1.02 3.99 18.60
N ASP A 398 -0.62 3.92 19.87
CA ASP A 398 -1.35 3.22 20.94
C ASP A 398 -2.11 4.17 21.89
N GLY A 399 -1.91 5.48 21.70
CA GLY A 399 -2.41 6.54 22.54
C GLY A 399 -3.74 7.11 22.08
N SER A 400 -4.41 7.82 22.99
CA SER A 400 -5.61 8.58 22.68
C SER A 400 -5.26 10.04 22.39
N PRO A 401 -5.93 10.72 21.44
CA PRO A 401 -5.74 12.16 21.24
C PRO A 401 -5.83 12.93 22.57
N SER A 402 -4.76 13.64 22.93
CA SER A 402 -4.65 14.37 24.19
C SER A 402 -3.80 15.62 24.01
N GLU A 403 -4.42 16.66 23.44
CA GLU A 403 -3.81 17.98 23.36
C GLU A 403 -3.98 18.75 24.69
N ILE A 404 -2.91 18.84 25.46
CA ILE A 404 -2.91 19.32 26.85
C ILE A 404 -2.88 20.85 27.02
N PHE A 405 -3.03 21.61 25.94
CA PHE A 405 -3.09 23.09 25.96
C PHE A 405 -4.25 23.60 25.10
N ASN A 406 -4.59 24.88 25.25
CA ASN A 406 -5.65 25.53 24.48
C ASN A 406 -5.06 26.27 23.28
N SER A 407 -5.54 26.01 22.07
CA SER A 407 -5.14 26.76 20.87
C SER A 407 -6.28 27.63 20.35
N ASP A 408 -5.93 28.60 19.51
CA ASP A 408 -6.86 29.33 18.67
C ASP A 408 -7.52 28.40 17.64
N SER A 409 -8.78 28.69 17.27
CA SER A 409 -9.53 27.88 16.30
C SER A 409 -8.88 27.83 14.91
N SER A 410 -8.14 28.88 14.52
CA SER A 410 -7.40 28.92 13.25
C SER A 410 -6.22 27.95 13.21
N ALA A 411 -5.81 27.38 14.35
CA ALA A 411 -4.80 26.32 14.40
C ALA A 411 -5.25 25.04 13.70
N LEU A 412 -6.55 24.86 13.43
CA LEU A 412 -7.03 23.71 12.66
C LEU A 412 -6.87 23.89 11.14
N ASN A 413 -6.49 25.09 10.68
CA ASN A 413 -6.26 25.33 9.26
C ASN A 413 -4.84 24.92 8.85
N LEU A 414 -4.74 24.15 7.76
CA LEU A 414 -3.47 23.71 7.19
C LEU A 414 -2.60 24.86 6.66
N SER A 415 -3.16 26.01 6.29
CA SER A 415 -2.38 27.18 5.85
C SER A 415 -1.67 27.88 7.01
N ASN A 416 -2.15 27.69 8.24
CA ASN A 416 -1.58 28.31 9.44
C ASN A 416 -0.53 27.39 10.11
N SER A 417 0.61 27.94 10.55
CA SER A 417 1.65 27.25 11.31
C SER A 417 1.34 27.02 12.78
N LEU A 418 0.29 27.64 13.33
CA LEU A 418 -0.07 27.47 14.75
C LEU A 418 -0.37 26.01 15.10
N ASP A 419 0.00 25.61 16.31
CA ASP A 419 -0.21 24.25 16.81
C ASP A 419 -1.58 24.03 17.43
N VAL A 420 -2.03 22.79 17.30
CA VAL A 420 -3.38 22.36 17.66
C VAL A 420 -3.44 22.00 19.15
N GLY A 421 -4.38 22.63 19.85
CA GLY A 421 -4.73 22.43 21.25
C GLY A 421 -6.19 22.01 21.42
N SER A 422 -6.60 21.55 22.60
CA SER A 422 -7.95 21.05 22.89
C SER A 422 -9.01 22.15 23.12
N ALA A 423 -8.66 23.42 22.92
CA ALA A 423 -9.56 24.59 23.02
C ALA A 423 -10.46 24.64 24.28
N GLY A 424 -10.05 24.00 25.38
CA GLY A 424 -10.73 24.01 26.68
C GLY A 424 -11.69 22.84 26.95
N ASN A 425 -11.92 21.96 25.98
CA ASN A 425 -12.88 20.86 26.05
C ASN A 425 -12.23 19.47 26.20
N GLY A 426 -10.92 19.44 26.45
CA GLY A 426 -10.16 18.22 26.75
C GLY A 426 -10.21 17.18 25.63
N GLN A 427 -10.26 15.90 26.03
CA GLN A 427 -10.07 14.75 25.15
C GLN A 427 -11.09 14.62 24.00
N MET A 428 -12.34 15.07 24.19
CA MET A 428 -13.34 15.01 23.12
C MET A 428 -12.96 15.94 21.97
N GLN A 429 -12.60 17.19 22.29
CA GLN A 429 -12.17 18.18 21.30
C GLN A 429 -10.87 17.77 20.64
N SER A 430 -9.97 17.13 21.39
CA SER A 430 -8.76 16.51 20.85
C SER A 430 -9.05 15.53 19.72
N CYS A 431 -10.01 14.62 19.93
CA CYS A 431 -10.43 13.69 18.90
C CYS A 431 -11.14 14.38 17.72
N ASP A 432 -11.98 15.39 17.98
CA ASP A 432 -12.62 16.17 16.93
C ASP A 432 -11.59 16.91 16.06
N ASN A 433 -10.63 17.57 16.69
CA ASN A 433 -9.52 18.24 16.03
C ASN A 433 -8.71 17.29 15.15
N PHE A 434 -8.38 16.11 15.65
CA PHE A 434 -7.66 15.08 14.89
C PHE A 434 -8.44 14.68 13.62
N THR A 435 -9.74 14.40 13.74
CA THR A 435 -10.58 14.06 12.57
C THR A 435 -10.76 15.22 11.59
N GLN A 436 -10.76 16.46 12.07
CA GLN A 436 -10.82 17.64 11.22
C GLN A 436 -9.53 17.81 10.40
N ILE A 437 -8.35 17.70 11.03
CA ILE A 437 -7.06 17.74 10.33
C ILE A 437 -6.97 16.62 9.29
N ALA A 438 -7.41 15.41 9.66
CA ALA A 438 -7.46 14.28 8.74
C ALA A 438 -8.37 14.55 7.53
N SER A 439 -9.51 15.19 7.75
CA SER A 439 -10.44 15.58 6.68
C SER A 439 -9.82 16.61 5.73
N GLU A 440 -9.13 17.61 6.25
CA GLU A 440 -8.39 18.60 5.44
C GLU A 440 -7.27 17.95 4.61
N ALA A 441 -6.52 17.00 5.20
CA ALA A 441 -5.48 16.27 4.49
C ALA A 441 -6.05 15.45 3.32
N LYS A 442 -7.15 14.71 3.56
CA LYS A 442 -7.87 13.96 2.53
C LYS A 442 -8.37 14.86 1.41
N ALA A 443 -8.88 16.05 1.74
CA ALA A 443 -9.31 17.04 0.76
C ALA A 443 -8.16 17.58 -0.12
N ARG A 444 -6.90 17.48 0.33
CA ARG A 444 -5.70 17.79 -0.48
C ARG A 444 -5.13 16.59 -1.23
N GLY A 445 -5.86 15.47 -1.28
CA GLY A 445 -5.45 14.26 -1.99
C GLY A 445 -4.36 13.46 -1.28
N ILE A 446 -4.12 13.72 0.01
CA ILE A 446 -3.19 12.92 0.82
C ILE A 446 -3.91 11.66 1.27
N ARG A 447 -3.28 10.52 1.00
CA ARG A 447 -3.70 9.22 1.49
C ARG A 447 -3.26 9.07 2.94
N LEU A 448 -4.21 8.85 3.84
CA LEU A 448 -3.98 8.57 5.24
C LEU A 448 -4.20 7.08 5.51
N ILE A 449 -3.17 6.42 6.01
CA ILE A 449 -3.25 5.09 6.61
C ILE A 449 -3.07 5.25 8.11
N MET A 450 -4.00 4.70 8.88
CA MET A 450 -4.01 4.77 10.34
C MET A 450 -3.78 3.38 10.91
N ILE A 451 -2.87 3.26 11.86
CA ILE A 451 -2.53 2.00 12.53
C ILE A 451 -2.80 2.19 14.02
N GLY A 452 -3.82 1.49 14.54
CA GLY A 452 -4.19 1.51 15.95
C GLY A 452 -3.64 0.28 16.69
N VAL A 453 -2.91 0.50 17.78
CA VAL A 453 -2.27 -0.60 18.54
C VAL A 453 -2.81 -0.65 19.96
N GLY A 454 -3.01 -1.86 20.49
CA GLY A 454 -3.17 -2.06 21.94
C GLY A 454 -4.32 -1.25 22.55
N ALA A 455 -3.99 -0.24 23.36
CA ALA A 455 -4.94 0.51 24.19
C ALA A 455 -5.99 1.30 23.39
N VAL A 456 -5.69 1.70 22.15
CA VAL A 456 -6.64 2.31 21.20
C VAL A 456 -7.92 1.49 21.05
N ASN A 457 -7.82 0.16 21.11
CA ASN A 457 -8.97 -0.74 20.94
C ASN A 457 -10.01 -0.57 22.03
N LYS A 458 -9.69 0.03 23.18
CA LYS A 458 -10.60 0.13 24.31
C LYS A 458 -10.79 1.56 24.81
N ALA A 459 -9.80 2.42 24.60
CA ALA A 459 -9.86 3.82 25.01
C ALA A 459 -10.98 4.60 24.31
N THR A 460 -11.50 5.62 24.99
CA THR A 460 -12.58 6.47 24.50
C THR A 460 -12.18 7.94 24.52
N CYS A 461 -12.71 8.71 23.57
CA CYS A 461 -12.66 10.16 23.53
C CYS A 461 -13.70 10.82 24.46
N GLY A 462 -14.43 10.02 25.25
CA GLY A 462 -15.60 10.43 26.02
C GLY A 462 -16.91 9.91 25.44
N THR A 463 -18.02 10.52 25.88
CA THR A 463 -19.38 10.11 25.52
C THR A 463 -20.07 11.14 24.62
N SER A 464 -20.71 10.67 23.55
CA SER A 464 -21.65 11.45 22.75
C SER A 464 -23.05 10.91 22.98
N LYS A 465 -23.90 11.69 23.65
CA LYS A 465 -25.36 11.50 23.74
C LYS A 465 -25.75 10.01 23.92
N TYR A 466 -25.16 9.36 24.93
CA TYR A 466 -25.32 7.97 25.39
C TYR A 466 -24.42 6.86 24.79
N ASN A 467 -23.55 7.14 23.81
CA ASN A 467 -22.58 6.17 23.29
C ASN A 467 -21.12 6.62 23.52
N TYR A 468 -20.23 5.67 23.80
CA TYR A 468 -18.80 5.92 23.85
C TYR A 468 -18.25 6.16 22.44
N LYS A 469 -17.44 7.21 22.28
CA LYS A 469 -16.68 7.45 21.05
C LYS A 469 -15.32 6.77 21.21
N TYR A 470 -15.16 5.56 20.69
CA TYR A 470 -13.90 4.82 20.83
C TYR A 470 -12.79 5.44 19.99
N VAL A 471 -11.56 5.38 20.49
CA VAL A 471 -10.39 5.93 19.80
C VAL A 471 -10.12 5.17 18.49
N ARG A 472 -10.30 3.84 18.47
CA ARG A 472 -10.23 3.05 17.22
C ARG A 472 -11.15 3.58 16.13
N ASP A 473 -12.40 3.93 16.46
CA ASP A 473 -13.37 4.45 15.50
C ASP A 473 -12.95 5.85 15.01
N VAL A 474 -12.32 6.63 15.88
CA VAL A 474 -11.74 7.94 15.53
C VAL A 474 -10.58 7.79 14.56
N LEU A 475 -9.64 6.87 14.82
CA LEU A 475 -8.55 6.57 13.89
C LEU A 475 -9.07 6.04 12.56
N ALA A 476 -10.04 5.12 12.55
CA ALA A 476 -10.66 4.63 11.33
C ALA A 476 -11.35 5.75 10.53
N SER A 477 -12.10 6.63 11.20
CA SER A 477 -12.72 7.78 10.53
C SER A 477 -11.70 8.77 9.95
N ALA A 478 -10.51 8.87 10.57
CA ALA A 478 -9.41 9.69 10.10
C ALA A 478 -8.72 9.07 8.89
N ALA A 479 -8.65 7.74 8.80
CA ALA A 479 -8.14 7.03 7.64
C ALA A 479 -8.89 7.42 6.36
N SER A 480 -8.21 7.23 5.22
CA SER A 480 -8.81 7.52 3.92
C SER A 480 -9.81 6.45 3.49
N PRO A 481 -10.91 6.83 2.80
CA PRO A 481 -11.87 5.86 2.31
C PRO A 481 -11.23 4.93 1.27
N THR A 482 -11.76 3.73 1.09
CA THR A 482 -11.33 2.85 0.00
C THR A 482 -11.52 3.52 -1.37
N LYS A 483 -10.94 2.94 -2.42
CA LYS A 483 -11.14 3.44 -3.79
C LYS A 483 -12.62 3.46 -4.21
N SER A 484 -13.44 2.55 -3.68
CA SER A 484 -14.89 2.52 -3.92
C SER A 484 -15.65 3.61 -3.15
N GLY A 485 -14.94 4.41 -2.33
CA GLY A 485 -15.51 5.47 -1.52
C GLY A 485 -16.09 4.98 -0.18
N LYS A 486 -15.91 3.70 0.17
CA LYS A 486 -16.30 3.18 1.48
C LYS A 486 -15.44 3.86 2.54
N ALA A 487 -16.06 4.46 3.55
CA ALA A 487 -15.32 4.97 4.70
C ALA A 487 -14.65 3.80 5.43
N SER A 488 -13.47 4.03 5.99
CA SER A 488 -12.84 3.05 6.88
C SER A 488 -13.66 2.87 8.15
N ASP A 489 -13.76 1.63 8.60
CA ASP A 489 -14.38 1.24 9.85
C ASP A 489 -13.36 0.59 10.80
N ALA A 490 -13.79 0.38 12.05
CA ALA A 490 -12.94 -0.20 13.08
C ALA A 490 -13.58 -1.43 13.70
N SER A 491 -12.85 -2.55 13.75
CA SER A 491 -13.19 -3.71 14.57
C SER A 491 -12.52 -3.63 15.94
N ASP A 492 -13.13 -4.27 16.95
CA ASP A 492 -12.47 -4.44 18.25
C ASP A 492 -11.43 -5.56 18.15
N CYS A 493 -10.17 -5.20 17.95
CA CYS A 493 -9.10 -6.17 17.73
C CYS A 493 -8.63 -6.84 19.03
N THR A 494 -9.27 -6.56 20.16
CA THR A 494 -9.07 -7.36 21.39
C THR A 494 -9.89 -8.65 21.38
N VAL A 495 -10.84 -8.78 20.44
CA VAL A 495 -11.61 -9.99 20.20
C VAL A 495 -10.87 -10.90 19.22
N SER A 496 -10.75 -12.18 19.56
CA SER A 496 -10.07 -13.18 18.72
C SER A 496 -10.64 -13.21 17.30
N GLY A 497 -9.76 -13.17 16.29
CA GLY A 497 -10.11 -13.20 14.87
C GLY A 497 -10.35 -11.82 14.24
N ASN A 498 -10.68 -10.79 15.04
CA ASN A 498 -10.94 -9.46 14.49
C ASN A 498 -9.70 -8.78 13.93
N THR A 499 -8.50 -9.03 14.47
CA THR A 499 -7.25 -8.49 13.93
C THR A 499 -7.00 -8.91 12.49
N GLU A 500 -7.26 -10.19 12.17
CA GLU A 500 -7.07 -10.72 10.81
C GLU A 500 -8.14 -10.18 9.87
N LEU A 501 -9.39 -10.08 10.35
CA LEU A 501 -10.49 -9.49 9.58
C LEU A 501 -10.20 -8.03 9.25
N GLU A 502 -9.85 -7.23 10.25
CA GLU A 502 -9.58 -5.80 10.08
C GLU A 502 -8.42 -5.56 9.12
N ASN A 503 -7.26 -6.20 9.37
CA ASN A 503 -6.06 -5.95 8.58
C ASN A 503 -6.16 -6.46 7.13
N SER A 504 -7.29 -7.07 6.79
CA SER A 504 -7.53 -7.65 5.48
C SER A 504 -8.85 -7.19 4.85
N ASP A 505 -9.60 -6.27 5.47
CA ASP A 505 -10.90 -5.83 4.95
C ASP A 505 -10.83 -4.87 3.75
N GLY A 506 -9.61 -4.50 3.34
CA GLY A 506 -9.33 -3.66 2.18
C GLY A 506 -9.42 -2.16 2.44
N ASP A 507 -9.65 -1.74 3.69
CA ASP A 507 -9.66 -0.34 4.07
C ASP A 507 -8.26 0.19 4.51
N ASN A 508 -8.18 1.43 5.01
CA ASN A 508 -6.90 2.10 5.34
C ASN A 508 -6.71 2.31 6.84
N TYR A 509 -7.54 1.67 7.64
CA TYR A 509 -7.34 1.48 9.04
C TYR A 509 -6.86 0.06 9.26
N PHE A 510 -5.80 -0.06 10.03
CA PHE A 510 -5.26 -1.34 10.44
C PHE A 510 -5.19 -1.34 11.95
N CYS A 511 -5.36 -2.51 12.54
CA CYS A 511 -5.28 -2.66 13.97
C CYS A 511 -4.30 -3.76 14.36
N ALA A 512 -3.67 -3.59 15.50
CA ALA A 512 -2.87 -4.62 16.13
C ALA A 512 -3.43 -4.88 17.52
N ALA A 513 -3.75 -6.15 17.79
CA ALA A 513 -4.13 -6.59 19.13
C ALA A 513 -2.92 -6.52 20.07
N SER A 514 -1.76 -6.87 19.54
CA SER A 514 -0.49 -6.88 20.24
C SER A 514 0.59 -6.22 19.40
N SER A 515 1.66 -5.79 20.06
CA SER A 515 2.80 -5.21 19.35
C SER A 515 3.53 -6.22 18.44
N ALA A 516 3.38 -7.53 18.65
CA ALA A 516 3.97 -8.56 17.77
C ALA A 516 3.34 -8.55 16.36
N ASP A 517 2.12 -8.03 16.21
CA ASP A 517 1.39 -7.96 14.94
C ASP A 517 1.85 -6.78 14.07
N LEU A 518 2.61 -5.84 14.62
CA LEU A 518 2.99 -4.59 13.95
C LEU A 518 3.76 -4.83 12.65
N LYS A 519 4.58 -5.87 12.59
CA LYS A 519 5.33 -6.22 11.39
C LYS A 519 4.41 -6.49 10.19
N SER A 520 3.43 -7.38 10.36
CA SER A 520 2.50 -7.73 9.28
C SER A 520 1.61 -6.54 8.94
N VAL A 521 1.21 -5.75 9.94
CA VAL A 521 0.36 -4.56 9.74
C VAL A 521 1.03 -3.50 8.86
N PHE A 522 2.30 -3.15 9.10
CA PHE A 522 2.99 -2.18 8.25
C PHE A 522 3.15 -2.65 6.80
N ILE A 523 3.38 -3.96 6.59
CA ILE A 523 3.47 -4.55 5.25
C ILE A 523 2.09 -4.54 4.57
N SER A 524 1.02 -4.92 5.27
CA SER A 524 -0.36 -4.89 4.75
C SER A 524 -0.81 -3.46 4.43
N ALA A 525 -0.55 -2.52 5.34
CA ALA A 525 -0.76 -1.09 5.15
C ALA A 525 -0.06 -0.58 3.89
N PHE A 526 1.22 -0.91 3.72
CA PHE A 526 1.96 -0.51 2.54
C PHE A 526 1.47 -1.20 1.26
N GLY A 527 1.14 -2.49 1.33
CA GLY A 527 0.55 -3.27 0.24
C GLY A 527 -0.75 -2.66 -0.27
N SER A 528 -1.60 -2.12 0.61
CA SER A 528 -2.86 -1.47 0.25
C SER A 528 -2.68 -0.26 -0.68
N LEU A 529 -1.52 0.41 -0.68
CA LEU A 529 -1.23 1.59 -1.50
C LEU A 529 -1.02 1.27 -3.00
N THR A 530 -0.97 -0.01 -3.33
CA THR A 530 -0.57 -0.49 -4.64
C THR A 530 -1.78 -0.77 -5.55
N GLU A 531 -2.27 0.28 -6.19
CA GLU A 531 -3.54 0.25 -6.95
C GLU A 531 -3.43 -0.12 -8.45
N LYS A 532 -2.22 -0.21 -9.02
CA LYS A 532 -2.04 -0.54 -10.44
C LYS A 532 -1.95 -2.05 -10.62
N SER A 533 -2.62 -2.55 -11.66
CA SER A 533 -2.47 -3.93 -12.10
C SER A 533 -1.37 -4.06 -13.14
N LYS A 534 -0.67 -5.20 -13.15
CA LYS A 534 0.37 -5.53 -14.11
C LYS A 534 0.11 -6.92 -14.69
N LEU A 535 0.22 -7.03 -16.02
CA LEU A 535 0.29 -8.34 -16.68
C LEU A 535 1.64 -8.99 -16.37
N MET A 536 1.62 -10.27 -16.04
CA MET A 536 2.82 -10.98 -15.65
C MET A 536 2.84 -12.43 -16.13
N ALA A 537 4.04 -12.95 -16.33
CA ALA A 537 4.25 -14.36 -16.57
C ALA A 537 4.32 -15.08 -15.22
N LEU A 538 3.38 -16.01 -14.98
CA LEU A 538 3.42 -16.83 -13.77
C LEU A 538 4.15 -18.14 -14.03
N PRO A 539 4.91 -18.65 -13.04
CA PRO A 539 5.40 -20.01 -13.07
C PRO A 539 4.23 -21.00 -13.11
N ASN A 540 4.39 -22.08 -13.87
CA ASN A 540 3.42 -23.17 -13.97
C ASN A 540 2.00 -22.78 -14.45
N ALA A 541 1.85 -21.63 -15.12
CA ALA A 541 0.52 -21.07 -15.44
C ALA A 541 -0.36 -21.92 -16.36
N ALA A 542 0.26 -22.76 -17.20
CA ALA A 542 -0.44 -23.66 -18.10
C ALA A 542 -1.19 -24.79 -17.36
N ASN A 543 -0.77 -25.13 -16.14
CA ASN A 543 -1.31 -26.26 -15.38
C ASN A 543 -2.37 -25.86 -14.35
N PHE A 544 -2.76 -24.58 -14.31
CA PHE A 544 -3.88 -24.16 -13.48
C PHE A 544 -5.20 -24.69 -14.05
N SER A 545 -6.02 -25.24 -13.15
CA SER A 545 -7.34 -25.83 -13.41
C SER A 545 -8.44 -24.90 -12.97
#